data_AF-A0AAW5JY29-F1
#
_entry.id   AF-A0AAW5JY29-F1
#
_cell.length_a   1.000
_cell.length_b   1.000
_cell.length_c   1.000
_cell.angle_alpha   90.00
_cell.angle_beta   90.00
_cell.angle_gamma   90.00
#
_symmetry.space_group_name_H-M   'P 1'
#
loop_
_entity.id
_entity.type
_entity.pdbx_description
1 polymer ?
#
loop_
_entity_poly.entity_id
_entity_poly.type
_entity_poly.pdbx_seq_one_letter_code
_entity_poly.pdbx_strand_id
1 'polypeptide(L)' 'MNKQNETVLLEHLADTFETKLRKADRSIGTDIPGPYREGRMDAFGWAATYCRLLAERK' A
#
# COMPACT_ATOMS: atom_id res chain seq x y z
N MET A 1 -10.88 19.61 -7.01
CA MET A 1 -9.51 19.13 -6.69
C MET A 1 -8.68 19.27 -7.96
N ASN A 2 -7.51 19.93 -7.92
CA ASN A 2 -6.65 20.07 -9.10
C ASN A 2 -6.07 18.68 -9.48
N LYS A 3 -5.92 18.38 -10.78
CA LYS A 3 -5.34 17.13 -11.28
C LYS A 3 -3.97 16.85 -10.65
N GLN A 4 -3.11 17.87 -10.52
CA GLN A 4 -1.80 17.72 -9.86
C GLN A 4 -1.93 17.32 -8.38
N ASN A 5 -2.93 17.85 -7.66
CA ASN A 5 -3.13 17.52 -6.25
C ASN A 5 -3.63 16.08 -6.08
N GLU A 6 -4.35 15.54 -7.05
CA GLU A 6 -4.82 14.16 -7.02
C GLU A 6 -3.70 13.16 -7.31
N THR A 7 -2.83 13.44 -8.28
CA THR A 7 -1.63 12.62 -8.55
C THR A 7 -0.72 12.57 -7.33
N VAL A 8 -0.41 13.72 -6.72
CA VAL A 8 0.41 13.78 -5.49
C VAL A 8 -0.22 13.01 -4.34
N LEU A 9 -1.55 13.07 -4.20
CA LEU A 9 -2.26 12.30 -3.18
C LEU A 9 -2.15 10.78 -3.43
N LEU A 10 -2.30 10.34 -4.68
CA LEU A 10 -2.19 8.94 -5.07
C LEU A 10 -0.78 8.39 -4.86
N GLU A 11 0.25 9.16 -5.21
CA GLU A 11 1.65 8.81 -4.94
C GLU A 11 1.90 8.66 -3.44
N HIS A 12 1.45 9.63 -2.64
CA HIS A 12 1.60 9.58 -1.19
C HIS A 12 0.88 8.37 -0.55
N LEU A 13 -0.31 8.01 -1.07
CA LEU A 13 -1.03 6.82 -0.64
C LEU A 13 -0.27 5.54 -1.01
N ALA A 14 0.30 5.47 -2.22
CA ALA A 14 1.11 4.32 -2.63
C ALA A 14 2.30 4.10 -1.69
N ASP A 15 3.06 5.17 -1.40
CA ASP A 15 4.20 5.12 -0.48
C ASP A 15 3.80 4.72 0.95
N THR A 16 2.63 5.19 1.39
CA THR A 16 2.06 4.83 2.69
C THR A 16 1.76 3.33 2.75
N PHE A 17 1.13 2.77 1.71
CA PHE A 17 0.84 1.34 1.64
C PHE A 17 2.11 0.49 1.54
N GLU A 18 3.13 0.90 0.77
CA GLU A 18 4.42 0.21 0.76
C GLU A 18 5.12 0.22 2.12
N THR A 19 5.03 1.33 2.84
CA THR A 19 5.57 1.43 4.20
C THR A 19 4.86 0.47 5.15
N LYS A 20 3.53 0.34 5.03
CA LYS A 20 2.74 -0.62 5.82
C LYS A 20 3.04 -2.06 5.44
N LEU A 21 3.25 -2.35 4.15
CA LEU A 21 3.70 -3.66 3.66
C LEU A 21 5.05 -4.04 4.26
N ARG A 22 6.05 -3.16 4.19
CA ARG A 22 7.38 -3.40 4.79
C ARG A 22 7.31 -3.63 6.30
N LYS A 23 6.38 -2.96 6.99
CA LYS A 23 6.14 -3.17 8.43
C LYS A 23 5.47 -4.52 8.71
N ALA A 24 4.51 -4.94 7.89
CA ALA A 24 3.86 -6.24 8.01
C ALA A 24 4.80 -7.40 7.67
N ASP A 25 5.72 -7.19 6.73
CA ASP A 25 6.78 -8.13 6.41
C ASP A 25 7.77 -8.28 7.57
N ARG A 26 8.23 -7.16 8.14
CA ARG A 26 9.15 -7.12 9.28
C ARG A 26 8.54 -7.51 10.62
N SER A 27 7.21 -7.50 10.77
CA SER A 27 6.56 -8.03 11.97
C SER A 27 6.57 -9.56 11.93
N ILE A 28 7.78 -10.12 12.03
CA ILE A 28 8.05 -11.55 12.28
C ILE A 28 7.81 -11.82 13.78
N GLY A 29 6.66 -11.37 14.28
CA GLY A 29 6.20 -11.56 15.64
C GLY A 29 4.95 -12.43 15.60
N THR A 30 4.91 -13.45 16.43
CA THR A 30 3.91 -14.52 16.53
C THR A 30 2.47 -14.07 16.86
N ASP A 31 2.21 -12.76 16.91
CA ASP A 31 0.94 -12.18 17.34
C ASP A 31 -0.17 -12.28 16.29
N ILE A 32 0.18 -12.57 15.04
CA ILE A 32 -0.76 -12.69 13.92
C ILE A 32 -0.57 -14.05 13.25
N PRO A 33 -1.61 -14.90 13.15
CA PRO A 33 -1.50 -16.16 12.44
C PRO A 33 -1.13 -15.93 10.97
N GLY A 34 -0.30 -16.82 10.41
CA GLY A 34 0.26 -16.71 9.06
C GLY A 34 -0.72 -16.24 7.97
N PRO A 35 -1.93 -16.84 7.84
CA PRO A 35 -2.89 -16.45 6.82
C PRO A 35 -3.37 -14.99 6.91
N TYR A 36 -3.49 -14.45 8.12
CA TYR A 36 -3.88 -13.05 8.33
C TYR A 36 -2.72 -12.09 8.00
N ARG A 37 -1.48 -12.53 8.18
CA ARG A 37 -0.29 -11.77 7.77
C ARG A 37 -0.17 -11.73 6.24
N GLU A 38 -0.30 -12.88 5.58
CA GLU A 38 -0.30 -12.98 4.12
C GLU A 38 -1.40 -12.13 3.49
N GLY A 39 -2.65 -12.28 3.94
CA GLY A 39 -3.76 -11.47 3.43
C GLY A 39 -3.59 -9.96 3.67
N ARG A 40 -2.95 -9.56 4.78
CA ARG A 40 -2.63 -8.15 5.04
C ARG A 40 -1.52 -7.63 4.12
N MET A 41 -0.50 -8.43 3.84
CA MET A 41 0.57 -8.08 2.90
C MET A 41 0.01 -7.93 1.49
N ASP A 42 -0.83 -8.87 1.05
CA ASP A 42 -1.50 -8.80 -0.26
C ASP A 42 -2.37 -7.54 -0.39
N ALA A 43 -3.16 -7.22 0.64
CA ALA A 43 -4.00 -6.03 0.65
C ALA A 43 -3.20 -4.73 0.50
N PHE A 44 -2.07 -4.60 1.23
CA PHE A 44 -1.21 -3.42 1.09
C PHE A 44 -0.49 -3.38 -0.26
N GLY A 45 -0.05 -4.51 -0.79
CA GLY A 45 0.55 -4.61 -2.11
C GLY A 45 -0.42 -4.14 -3.20
N TRP A 46 -1.64 -4.68 -3.23
CA TRP A 46 -2.67 -4.29 -4.20
C TRP A 46 -3.06 -2.82 -4.09
N ALA A 47 -3.20 -2.30 -2.87
CA ALA A 47 -3.52 -0.89 -2.67
C ALA A 47 -2.41 0.04 -3.19
N ALA A 48 -1.14 -0.28 -2.94
CA ALA A 48 -0.01 0.49 -3.46
C ALA A 48 0.03 0.47 -5.00
N THR A 49 -0.12 -0.71 -5.61
CA THR A 49 -0.15 -0.87 -7.07
C THR A 49 -1.30 -0.10 -7.70
N TYR A 50 -2.50 -0.17 -7.12
CA TYR A 50 -3.67 0.51 -7.64
C TYR A 50 -3.51 2.04 -7.61
N CYS A 51 -2.97 2.59 -6.53
CA CYS A 51 -2.68 4.01 -6.43
C CYS A 51 -1.71 4.48 -7.51
N ARG A 52 -0.64 3.72 -7.81
CA ARG A 52 0.31 4.05 -8.89
C ARG A 52 -0.34 4.01 -10.27
N LEU A 53 -1.10 2.96 -10.56
CA LEU A 53 -1.82 2.84 -11.83
C LEU A 53 -2.80 3.99 -12.06
N LEU A 54 -3.46 4.47 -11.01
CA LEU A 54 -4.35 5.64 -11.10
C LEU A 54 -3.58 6.95 -11.29
N ALA A 55 -2.40 7.08 -10.68
CA ALA A 55 -1.54 8.25 -10.86
C ALA A 55 -0.98 8.34 -12.29
N GLU A 56 -0.64 7.20 -12.90
CA GLU A 56 -0.08 7.08 -14.25
C GLU A 56 -1.11 7.25 -15.38
N ARG A 57 -2.38 6.94 -15.11
CA ARG A 57 -3.47 7.03 -16.11
C ARG A 57 -3.98 8.47 -16.37
N LYS A 58 -3.39 9.49 -15.76
CA LYS A 58 -3.89 10.88 -15.74
C LYS A 58 -3.27 11.79 -16.79
#